data_AF-A0A2S2N7K9-F1
#
_entry.id   AF-A0A2S2N7K9-F1
#
_cell.length_a   1.000
_cell.length_b   1.000
_cell.length_c   1.000
_cell.angle_alpha   90.00
_cell.angle_beta   90.00
_cell.angle_gamma   90.00
#
_symmetry.space_group_name_H-M   'P 1'
#
loop_
_entity.id
_entity.type
_entity.pdbx_description
1 polymer ?
#
loop_
_entity_poly.entity_id
_entity_poly.type
_entity_poly.pdbx_seq_one_letter_code
_entity_poly.pdbx_strand_id
1 'polypeptide(L)'
;LKIYRALIKFNAEYGSTIFSPANQKYLKSFDTPLNTGLRFALVTFKSSPIESLRNLANELPPDLRRTYNTILYTARSLINIENTSNKYLAKNIKKAEEYHIDLQNVVKTKPRVSLRGKRSLT
;
A
#
# COMPACT_ATOMS: atom_id res chain seq x y z
N LEU A 1 18.08 -7.10 -8.85
CA LEU A 1 16.80 -6.66 -8.23
C LEU A 1 16.16 -7.60 -7.19
N LYS A 2 16.34 -8.93 -7.25
CA LYS A 2 15.67 -9.87 -6.32
C LYS A 2 15.87 -9.53 -4.83
N ILE A 3 17.12 -9.24 -4.43
CA ILE A 3 17.48 -8.88 -3.05
C ILE A 3 16.77 -7.57 -2.62
N TYR A 4 16.78 -6.55 -3.47
CA TYR A 4 16.07 -5.29 -3.20
C TYR A 4 14.58 -5.53 -2.95
N ARG A 5 13.92 -6.30 -3.83
CA ARG A 5 12.48 -6.59 -3.70
C ARG A 5 12.17 -7.42 -2.45
N ALA A 6 12.98 -8.42 -2.16
CA ALA A 6 12.73 -9.36 -1.08
C ALA A 6 13.00 -8.78 0.32
N LEU A 7 14.02 -7.93 0.47
CA LEU A 7 14.43 -7.43 1.78
C LEU A 7 14.06 -5.96 1.97
N ILE A 8 14.63 -5.08 1.14
CA ILE A 8 14.55 -3.64 1.35
C ILE A 8 13.13 -3.14 1.07
N LYS A 9 12.60 -3.51 -0.10
CA LYS A 9 11.27 -3.13 -0.57
C LYS A 9 10.18 -3.71 0.36
N PHE A 10 10.29 -4.99 0.70
CA PHE A 10 9.37 -5.69 1.58
C PHE A 10 9.25 -5.00 2.95
N ASN A 11 10.39 -4.72 3.60
CA ASN A 11 10.40 -4.06 4.90
C ASN A 11 9.78 -2.66 4.85
N ALA A 12 10.04 -1.90 3.79
CA ALA A 12 9.43 -0.59 3.60
C ALA A 12 7.91 -0.67 3.32
N GLU A 13 7.40 -1.77 2.77
CA GLU A 13 5.97 -1.93 2.44
C GLU A 13 5.13 -2.46 3.59
N TYR A 14 5.72 -3.25 4.50
CA TYR A 14 5.01 -3.99 5.55
C TYR A 14 4.11 -3.08 6.43
N GLY A 15 4.52 -1.84 6.68
CA GLY A 15 3.74 -0.85 7.45
C GLY A 15 3.12 0.27 6.62
N SER A 16 3.18 0.21 5.29
CA SER A 16 2.91 1.36 4.41
C SER A 16 1.54 2.00 4.62
N THR A 17 0.52 1.22 4.93
CA THR A 17 -0.84 1.68 5.26
C THR A 17 -0.91 2.53 6.54
N ILE A 18 -0.09 2.22 7.54
CA ILE A 18 -0.13 2.86 8.86
C ILE A 18 0.49 4.25 8.81
N PHE A 19 1.64 4.38 8.14
CA PHE A 19 2.37 5.64 8.05
C PHE A 19 2.09 6.43 6.77
N SER A 20 1.24 5.92 5.85
CA SER A 20 0.76 6.70 4.69
C SER A 20 0.26 8.12 5.02
N PRO A 21 -0.46 8.37 6.13
CA PRO A 21 -0.88 9.72 6.50
C PRO A 21 0.20 10.55 7.21
N ALA A 22 1.41 10.02 7.41
CA ALA A 22 2.48 10.72 8.12
C ALA A 22 3.01 11.93 7.32
N ASN A 23 3.67 12.84 8.02
CA ASN A 23 4.31 14.01 7.42
C ASN A 23 5.45 13.58 6.48
N GLN A 24 5.63 14.31 5.37
CA GLN A 24 6.68 14.10 4.37
C GLN A 24 8.08 13.98 4.98
N LYS A 25 8.38 14.69 6.07
CA LYS A 25 9.66 14.57 6.79
C LYS A 25 9.93 13.13 7.25
N TYR A 26 8.92 12.46 7.79
CA TYR A 26 9.04 11.06 8.24
C TYR A 26 9.04 10.09 7.06
N LEU A 27 8.24 10.37 6.02
CA LEU A 27 8.22 9.56 4.80
C LEU A 27 9.58 9.52 4.09
N LYS A 28 10.30 10.66 4.06
CA LYS A 28 11.66 10.74 3.51
C LYS A 28 12.65 9.81 4.23
N SER A 29 12.44 9.53 5.52
CA SER A 29 13.27 8.58 6.28
C SER A 29 13.14 7.15 5.74
N PHE A 30 11.96 6.76 5.26
CA PHE A 30 11.74 5.45 4.61
C PHE A 30 12.18 5.43 3.15
N ASP A 31 12.01 6.55 2.43
CA ASP A 31 12.35 6.63 1.01
C ASP A 31 13.85 6.68 0.75
N THR A 32 14.63 7.24 1.67
CA THR A 32 16.08 7.36 1.52
C THR A 32 16.77 5.99 1.44
N PRO A 33 16.53 5.05 2.38
CA PRO A 33 17.03 3.67 2.27
C PRO A 33 16.51 2.95 1.04
N LEU A 34 15.26 3.17 0.65
CA LEU A 34 14.67 2.52 -0.52
C LEU A 34 15.37 2.95 -1.82
N ASN A 35 15.59 4.26 -2.01
CA ASN A 35 16.26 4.79 -3.19
C ASN A 35 17.74 4.37 -3.23
N THR A 36 18.40 4.36 -2.08
CA THR A 36 19.79 3.91 -1.96
C THR A 36 19.92 2.41 -2.24
N GLY A 37 19.01 1.62 -1.69
CA GLY A 37 18.92 0.18 -1.93
C GLY A 37 18.70 -0.18 -3.40
N LEU A 38 17.87 0.60 -4.11
CA LEU A 38 17.67 0.43 -5.54
C LEU A 38 18.96 0.68 -6.32
N ARG A 39 19.71 1.74 -5.98
CA ARG A 39 21.01 2.05 -6.61
C ARG A 39 22.03 0.94 -6.41
N PHE A 40 22.14 0.43 -5.18
CA PHE A 40 23.03 -0.69 -4.88
C PHE A 40 22.63 -1.95 -5.67
N ALA A 41 21.34 -2.26 -5.73
CA ALA A 41 20.86 -3.45 -6.42
C ALA A 41 20.96 -3.38 -7.95
N LEU A 42 21.08 -2.18 -8.51
CA LEU A 42 21.35 -1.93 -9.93
C LEU A 42 22.83 -1.69 -10.23
N VAL A 43 23.69 -1.58 -9.20
CA VAL A 43 25.12 -1.24 -9.32
C VAL A 43 25.30 0.07 -10.12
N THR A 44 24.54 1.10 -9.72
CA THR A 44 24.53 2.41 -10.39
C THR A 44 25.14 3.50 -9.53
N PHE A 45 25.63 4.56 -10.19
CA PHE A 45 26.21 5.70 -9.51
C PHE A 45 25.18 6.45 -8.65
N LYS A 46 25.67 7.11 -7.59
CA LYS A 46 24.87 7.97 -6.73
C LYS A 46 24.26 9.16 -7.51
N SER A 47 24.94 9.62 -8.55
CA SER A 47 24.52 10.75 -9.39
C SER A 47 23.39 10.41 -10.37
N SER A 48 23.13 9.12 -10.66
CA SER A 48 22.08 8.74 -11.62
C SER A 48 20.69 9.24 -11.15
N PRO A 49 19.82 9.77 -12.02
CA PRO A 49 18.48 10.19 -11.59
C PRO A 49 17.63 9.03 -11.07
N ILE A 50 17.00 9.18 -9.90
CA ILE A 50 16.25 8.07 -9.27
C ILE A 50 15.05 7.61 -10.10
N GLU A 51 14.41 8.53 -10.81
CA GLU A 51 13.23 8.21 -11.63
C GLU A 51 13.59 7.34 -12.84
N SER A 52 14.73 7.62 -13.47
CA SER A 52 15.28 6.77 -14.54
C SER A 52 15.58 5.35 -14.02
N LEU A 53 16.16 5.24 -12.81
CA LEU A 53 16.44 3.94 -12.19
C LEU A 53 15.18 3.14 -11.88
N ARG A 54 14.11 3.82 -11.44
CA ARG A 54 12.80 3.20 -11.19
C ARG A 54 12.18 2.66 -12.48
N ASN A 55 12.22 3.45 -13.56
CA ASN A 55 11.76 3.01 -14.88
C ASN A 55 12.55 1.79 -15.36
N LEU A 56 13.88 1.82 -15.25
CA LEU A 56 14.73 0.67 -15.61
C LEU A 56 14.40 -0.58 -14.78
N ALA A 57 14.08 -0.40 -13.50
CA ALA A 57 13.74 -1.48 -12.58
C ALA A 57 12.28 -1.94 -12.64
N ASN A 58 11.42 -1.27 -13.43
CA ASN A 58 9.97 -1.41 -13.40
C ASN A 58 9.40 -1.29 -11.98
N GLU A 59 9.85 -0.27 -11.23
CA GLU A 59 9.44 -0.01 -9.86
C GLU A 59 8.60 1.28 -9.77
N LEU A 60 7.51 1.23 -9.01
CA LEU A 60 6.63 2.37 -8.81
C LEU A 60 7.22 3.36 -7.76
N PRO A 61 7.05 4.68 -7.94
CA PRO A 61 7.39 5.66 -6.90
C PRO A 61 6.76 5.33 -5.54
N PRO A 62 7.45 5.59 -4.41
CA PRO A 62 6.99 5.24 -3.07
C PRO A 62 5.62 5.79 -2.73
N ASP A 63 5.31 7.03 -3.13
CA ASP A 63 4.05 7.70 -2.81
C ASP A 63 2.85 7.02 -3.48
N LEU A 64 2.99 6.69 -4.77
CA LEU A 64 1.99 5.95 -5.53
C LEU A 64 1.81 4.54 -4.97
N ARG A 65 2.92 3.90 -4.60
CA ARG A 65 2.92 2.54 -4.03
C ARG A 65 2.23 2.47 -2.67
N ARG A 66 2.46 3.47 -1.79
CA ARG A 66 1.74 3.60 -0.52
C ARG A 66 0.24 3.82 -0.74
N THR A 67 -0.11 4.65 -1.72
CA THR A 67 -1.51 4.89 -2.10
C THR A 67 -2.16 3.60 -2.60
N TYR A 68 -1.50 2.86 -3.47
CA TYR A 68 -1.95 1.54 -3.94
C TYR A 68 -2.18 0.56 -2.78
N ASN A 69 -1.19 0.41 -1.88
CA ASN A 69 -1.30 -0.48 -0.72
C ASN A 69 -2.44 -0.08 0.21
N THR A 70 -2.66 1.23 0.38
CA THR A 70 -3.76 1.76 1.20
C THR A 70 -5.12 1.43 0.61
N ILE A 71 -5.29 1.61 -0.70
CA ILE A 71 -6.52 1.29 -1.42
C ILE A 71 -6.77 -0.23 -1.43
N LEU A 72 -5.72 -1.02 -1.63
CA LEU A 72 -5.84 -2.48 -1.60
C LEU A 72 -6.25 -2.98 -0.20
N TYR A 73 -5.70 -2.37 0.85
CA TYR A 73 -6.08 -2.69 2.23
C TYR A 73 -7.52 -2.30 2.55
N THR A 74 -7.99 -1.14 2.05
CA THR A 74 -9.37 -0.71 2.28
C THR A 74 -10.36 -1.59 1.55
N ALA A 75 -10.10 -1.93 0.28
CA ALA A 75 -10.93 -2.86 -0.48
C ALA A 75 -11.03 -4.23 0.22
N ARG A 76 -9.91 -4.74 0.74
CA ARG A 76 -9.88 -6.00 1.52
C ARG A 76 -10.66 -5.92 2.82
N SER A 77 -10.60 -4.78 3.50
CA SER A 77 -11.27 -4.60 4.79
C SER A 77 -12.79 -4.49 4.64
N LEU A 78 -13.26 -3.85 3.56
CA LEU A 78 -14.68 -3.67 3.25
C LEU A 78 -15.43 -4.99 3.00
N ILE A 79 -14.72 -6.07 2.62
CA ILE A 79 -15.30 -7.42 2.48
C ILE A 79 -15.88 -7.92 3.81
N ASN A 80 -15.34 -7.47 4.94
CA ASN A 80 -15.84 -7.78 6.27
C ASN A 80 -16.55 -6.56 6.86
N ILE A 81 -17.87 -6.49 6.67
CA ILE A 81 -18.71 -5.37 7.06
C ILE A 81 -18.64 -5.11 8.58
N GLU A 82 -18.44 -6.15 9.39
CA GLU A 82 -18.40 -6.07 10.86
C GLU A 82 -17.04 -5.69 11.45
N ASN A 83 -16.04 -5.37 10.63
CA ASN A 83 -14.71 -5.02 11.16
C ASN A 83 -14.71 -3.63 11.81
N THR A 84 -14.34 -3.54 13.09
CA THR A 84 -14.16 -2.29 13.84
C THR A 84 -13.23 -1.30 13.14
N SER A 85 -12.26 -1.80 12.35
CA SER A 85 -11.34 -0.96 11.58
C SER A 85 -12.04 -0.14 10.49
N ASN A 86 -13.25 -0.52 10.03
CA ASN A 86 -13.99 0.19 8.98
C ASN A 86 -14.25 1.66 9.32
N LYS A 87 -14.38 1.98 10.62
CA LYS A 87 -14.53 3.35 11.12
C LYS A 87 -13.42 4.30 10.64
N TYR A 88 -12.19 3.79 10.51
CA TYR A 88 -11.01 4.59 10.16
C TYR A 88 -10.74 4.66 8.65
N LEU A 89 -11.53 3.94 7.83
CA LEU A 89 -11.28 3.82 6.39
C LEU A 89 -11.97 4.90 5.55
N ALA A 90 -12.89 5.67 6.13
CA ALA A 90 -13.69 6.67 5.39
C ALA A 90 -12.82 7.65 4.58
N LYS A 91 -11.68 8.09 5.12
CA LYS A 91 -10.74 8.97 4.40
C LYS A 91 -10.14 8.30 3.16
N ASN A 92 -9.84 7.01 3.25
CA ASN A 92 -9.22 6.26 2.17
C ASN A 92 -10.24 5.89 1.08
N ILE A 93 -11.51 5.70 1.45
CA ILE A 93 -12.62 5.48 0.50
C ILE A 93 -12.79 6.74 -0.36
N LYS A 94 -12.88 7.92 0.25
CA LYS A 94 -12.91 9.20 -0.47
C LYS A 94 -11.72 9.37 -1.43
N LYS A 95 -10.52 9.00 -0.96
CA LYS A 95 -9.32 9.03 -1.81
C LYS A 95 -9.40 8.05 -2.99
N ALA A 96 -10.03 6.89 -2.83
CA ALA A 96 -10.23 5.95 -3.94
C ALA A 96 -11.26 6.44 -4.95
N GLU A 97 -12.33 7.08 -4.47
CA GLU A 97 -13.35 7.74 -5.31
C GLU A 97 -12.76 8.86 -6.15
N GLU A 98 -11.83 9.65 -5.59
CA GLU A 98 -11.08 10.69 -6.32
C GLU A 98 -10.29 10.12 -7.52
N TYR A 99 -9.78 8.89 -7.40
CA TYR A 99 -9.11 8.19 -8.50
C TYR A 99 -10.08 7.40 -9.39
N HIS A 100 -11.39 7.52 -9.19
CA HIS A 100 -12.42 6.75 -9.89
C HIS A 100 -12.23 5.22 -9.80
N ILE A 101 -11.72 4.73 -8.66
CA ILE A 101 -11.48 3.31 -8.42
C ILE A 101 -12.69 2.70 -7.70
N ASP A 102 -13.35 1.75 -8.34
CA ASP A 102 -14.40 0.95 -7.69
C ASP A 102 -13.79 -0.14 -6.80
N LEU A 103 -13.80 0.11 -5.49
CA LEU A 103 -13.25 -0.77 -4.46
C LEU A 103 -13.90 -2.16 -4.44
N GLN A 104 -15.16 -2.30 -4.86
CA GLN A 104 -15.85 -3.60 -4.85
C GLN A 104 -15.28 -4.55 -5.91
N ASN A 105 -14.79 -3.99 -7.02
CA ASN A 105 -14.24 -4.75 -8.14
C ASN A 105 -12.72 -5.04 -7.99
N VAL A 106 -12.03 -4.34 -7.07
CA VAL A 106 -10.58 -4.52 -6.84
C VAL A 106 -10.26 -5.91 -6.30
N VAL A 107 -11.14 -6.49 -5.48
CA VAL A 107 -10.94 -7.81 -4.88
C VAL A 107 -11.99 -8.78 -5.40
N LYS A 108 -11.55 -9.88 -6.01
CA LYS A 108 -12.42 -10.90 -6.63
C LYS A 108 -13.34 -11.66 -5.66
N THR A 109 -13.19 -11.46 -4.35
CA THR A 109 -13.86 -12.27 -3.33
C THR A 109 -15.19 -11.64 -2.89
N LYS A 110 -16.25 -12.46 -2.81
CA LYS A 110 -17.55 -12.03 -2.31
C LYS A 110 -17.48 -11.58 -0.84
N PRO A 111 -18.28 -10.58 -0.41
CA PRO A 111 -18.38 -10.14 0.98
C PRO A 111 -18.71 -11.31 1.91
N ARG A 112 -18.00 -11.44 3.03
CA ARG A 112 -18.35 -12.44 4.05
C ARG A 112 -19.38 -11.84 4.99
N VAL A 113 -20.63 -12.29 4.88
CA VAL A 113 -21.66 -12.01 5.90
C VAL A 113 -21.33 -12.86 7.13
N SER A 114 -21.18 -12.24 8.29
CA SER A 114 -20.92 -12.99 9.52
C SER A 114 -22.13 -13.86 9.86
N LEU A 115 -21.87 -15.11 10.25
CA LEU A 115 -22.90 -16.01 10.75
C LEU A 115 -23.30 -15.70 12.21
N ARG A 116 -22.76 -14.62 12.80
CA ARG A 116 -22.89 -14.34 14.24
C ARG A 116 -24.30 -13.83 14.60
N GLY A 117 -25.05 -13.28 13.63
CA GLY A 117 -26.44 -12.86 13.83
C GLY A 117 -27.52 -13.95 13.68
N LYS A 118 -27.16 -15.19 13.29
CA LYS A 118 -28.15 -16.28 13.07
C LYS A 118 -28.38 -17.19 14.29
N ARG A 119 -27.69 -16.96 15.42
CA ARG A 119 -27.75 -17.83 16.62
C ARG A 119 -28.64 -17.32 17.76
N SER A 120 -29.39 -16.23 17.56
CA SER A 120 -30.27 -15.66 18.60
C SER A 120 -31.76 -15.89 18.37
N LEU A 121 -32.13 -16.83 17.50
CA LEU A 121 -33.52 -17.20 17.20
C LEU A 121 -33.69 -18.73 17.24
N THR A 122 -33.50 -19.32 18.41
CA THR A 122 -33.96 -20.65 18.80
C THR A 122 -34.14 -20.68 20.30
#